data_AF-A0A962B566-F1
#
_entry.id   AF-A0A962B566-F1
#
_cell.length_a   1.000
_cell.length_b   1.000
_cell.length_c   1.000
_cell.angle_alpha   90.00
_cell.angle_beta   90.00
_cell.angle_gamma   90.00
#
_symmetry.space_group_name_H-M   'P 1'
#
loop_
_entity.id
_entity.type
_entity.pdbx_description
1 polymer ?
#
loop_
_entity_poly.entity_id
_entity_poly.type
_entity_poly.pdbx_seq_one_letter_code
_entity_poly.pdbx_strand_id
1 'polypeptide(L)'
;MLDTIVDIAPFRVRIRSDLPAVAGHLSGFYVDRPRLAPGAFVDFDIELLRGRGLRRWWEPQVRFELDGAEPFFPLPAGQAAPMLEWSLNWCVAQRPLEWLIVYAAVLARGDRAVALPGFPGAGKSTLCAAMAYIRGWRLLSDELAILDPESGQLLPHPRPISVKNDSIEIVRQFPGARLGPVYRDTRKGDVSHLACPQASVREAQQPARVGWVVFPRFEAGCAPRIEAISRAEAFALIAEQSFNQHRLGATGFETMCAMLDAAQCFEIRYGSTQDGLDAMDRICGTS
;
A
#
# COMPACT_ATOMS: atom_id res chain seq x y z
N MET A 1 -3.24 24.23 -14.49
CA MET A 1 -2.58 23.56 -13.35
C MET A 1 -3.65 22.77 -12.63
N LEU A 2 -3.42 21.49 -12.39
CA LEU A 2 -4.31 20.66 -11.57
C LEU A 2 -4.23 21.16 -10.13
N ASP A 3 -5.38 21.34 -9.49
CA ASP A 3 -5.54 21.60 -8.07
C ASP A 3 -6.85 20.94 -7.63
N THR A 4 -6.76 19.88 -6.83
CA THR A 4 -7.93 19.11 -6.42
C THR A 4 -7.71 18.52 -5.04
N ILE A 5 -8.78 18.43 -4.25
CA ILE A 5 -8.78 17.76 -2.96
C ILE A 5 -9.50 16.42 -3.14
N VAL A 6 -8.79 15.33 -2.83
CA VAL A 6 -9.25 13.96 -3.02
C VAL A 6 -9.43 13.31 -1.65
N ASP A 7 -10.58 12.71 -1.41
CA ASP A 7 -10.78 11.84 -0.26
C ASP A 7 -10.14 10.47 -0.53
N ILE A 8 -9.03 10.22 0.16
CA ILE A 8 -8.29 8.96 0.17
C ILE A 8 -8.24 8.50 1.63
N ALA A 9 -9.38 7.97 2.09
CA ALA A 9 -9.59 7.47 3.45
C ALA A 9 -8.31 6.87 4.08
N PRO A 10 -8.02 7.17 5.35
CA PRO A 10 -8.73 8.12 6.21
C PRO A 10 -8.37 9.61 5.94
N PHE A 11 -7.63 9.92 4.87
CA PHE A 11 -7.03 11.23 4.63
C PHE A 11 -7.70 12.02 3.52
N ARG A 12 -7.68 13.35 3.67
CA ARG A 12 -8.05 14.31 2.63
C ARG A 12 -6.76 14.89 2.07
N VAL A 13 -6.48 14.62 0.80
CA VAL A 13 -5.20 14.99 0.18
C VAL A 13 -5.44 16.03 -0.90
N ARG A 14 -4.81 17.20 -0.76
CA ARG A 14 -4.76 18.18 -1.84
C ARG A 14 -3.58 17.86 -2.74
N ILE A 15 -3.85 17.78 -4.04
CA ILE A 15 -2.86 17.42 -5.05
C ILE A 15 -2.82 18.55 -6.08
N ARG A 16 -1.66 19.19 -6.18
CA ARG A 16 -1.37 20.27 -7.13
C ARG A 16 -0.28 19.85 -8.11
N SER A 17 -0.49 20.07 -9.41
CA SER A 17 0.51 19.69 -10.42
C SER A 17 0.32 20.38 -11.78
N ASP A 18 1.42 20.63 -12.49
CA ASP A 18 1.44 21.08 -13.90
C ASP A 18 1.80 19.93 -14.88
N LEU A 19 1.84 18.69 -14.39
CA LEU A 19 2.19 17.49 -15.15
C LEU A 19 0.93 16.76 -15.62
N PRO A 20 0.71 16.59 -16.94
CA PRO A 20 -0.42 15.82 -17.46
C PRO A 20 -0.46 14.36 -16.96
N ALA A 21 0.72 13.76 -16.71
CA ALA A 21 0.82 12.40 -16.17
C ALA A 21 0.16 12.25 -14.79
N VAL A 22 0.23 13.28 -13.94
CA VAL A 22 -0.41 13.29 -12.61
C VAL A 22 -1.93 13.34 -12.75
N ALA A 23 -2.44 14.22 -13.62
CA ALA A 23 -3.88 14.31 -13.91
C ALA A 23 -4.42 13.00 -14.52
N GLY A 24 -3.66 12.40 -15.44
CA GLY A 24 -3.98 11.11 -16.05
C GLY A 24 -4.02 9.98 -15.02
N HIS A 25 -3.06 9.94 -14.09
CA HIS A 25 -3.04 8.96 -13.01
C HIS A 25 -4.23 9.12 -12.06
N LEU A 26 -4.57 10.35 -11.66
CA LEU A 26 -5.75 10.61 -10.83
C LEU A 26 -7.07 10.23 -11.52
N SER A 27 -7.20 10.52 -12.80
CA SER A 27 -8.37 10.13 -13.60
C SER A 27 -8.43 8.62 -13.85
N GLY A 28 -7.27 7.97 -13.90
CA GLY A 28 -7.16 6.53 -14.10
C GLY A 28 -7.42 5.73 -12.83
N PHE A 29 -7.01 6.20 -11.65
CA PHE A 29 -6.95 5.38 -10.44
C PHE A 29 -7.78 5.90 -9.27
N TYR A 30 -8.15 7.18 -9.29
CA TYR A 30 -8.88 7.86 -8.22
C TYR A 30 -10.18 8.50 -8.75
N VAL A 31 -10.73 7.98 -9.85
CA VAL A 31 -11.97 8.49 -10.47
C VAL A 31 -13.18 8.37 -9.54
N ASP A 32 -13.30 7.24 -8.85
CA ASP A 32 -14.41 6.93 -7.95
C ASP A 32 -14.24 7.56 -6.56
N ARG A 33 -13.27 8.48 -6.39
CA ARG A 33 -13.03 9.17 -5.12
C ARG A 33 -13.79 10.48 -5.04
N PRO A 34 -14.44 10.77 -3.90
CA PRO A 34 -15.03 12.08 -3.66
C PRO A 34 -14.01 13.19 -3.87
N ARG A 35 -14.42 14.24 -4.59
CA ARG A 35 -13.68 15.49 -4.70
C ARG A 35 -14.28 16.49 -3.74
N LEU A 36 -13.46 17.07 -2.88
CA LEU A 36 -13.91 18.05 -1.89
C LEU A 36 -13.85 19.47 -2.44
N ALA A 37 -14.70 20.34 -1.91
CA ALA A 37 -14.75 21.74 -2.30
C ALA A 37 -13.43 22.46 -1.95
N PRO A 38 -13.04 23.50 -2.72
CA PRO A 38 -11.93 24.36 -2.33
C PRO A 38 -12.11 24.91 -0.92
N GLY A 39 -11.05 24.85 -0.10
CA GLY A 39 -11.09 25.30 1.30
C GLY A 39 -11.54 24.25 2.33
N ALA A 40 -11.88 23.03 1.90
CA ALA A 40 -12.04 21.90 2.82
C ALA A 40 -10.75 21.64 3.61
N PHE A 41 -10.87 21.05 4.80
CA PHE A 41 -9.72 20.60 5.58
C PHE A 41 -8.91 19.55 4.80
N VAL A 42 -7.58 19.67 4.86
CA VAL A 42 -6.62 18.84 4.13
C VAL A 42 -5.61 18.30 5.14
N ASP A 43 -5.39 16.99 5.11
CA ASP A 43 -4.37 16.33 5.92
C ASP A 43 -2.97 16.51 5.33
N PHE A 44 -2.86 16.48 3.98
CA PHE A 44 -1.60 16.63 3.25
C PHE A 44 -1.77 17.51 2.01
N ASP A 45 -0.97 18.57 1.87
CA ASP A 45 -0.91 19.42 0.67
C ASP A 45 0.34 19.10 -0.16
N ILE A 46 0.13 18.31 -1.21
CA ILE A 46 1.17 17.73 -2.05
C ILE A 46 1.26 18.48 -3.37
N GLU A 47 2.46 18.90 -3.75
CA GLU A 47 2.77 19.44 -5.07
C GLU A 47 3.71 18.52 -5.85
N LEU A 48 3.34 18.20 -7.09
CA LEU A 48 4.23 17.58 -8.07
C LEU A 48 4.48 18.56 -9.20
N LEU A 49 5.69 19.10 -9.26
CA LEU A 49 6.05 20.17 -10.19
C LEU A 49 7.13 19.70 -11.16
N ARG A 50 7.15 20.27 -12.37
CA ARG A 50 8.29 20.10 -13.27
C ARG A 50 9.58 20.64 -12.65
N GLY A 51 10.71 20.02 -13.01
CA GLY A 51 12.04 20.53 -12.68
C GLY A 51 12.26 21.97 -13.16
N ARG A 52 13.04 22.74 -12.39
CA ARG A 52 13.40 24.13 -12.70
C ARG A 52 14.61 24.20 -13.65
N GLY A 53 14.74 25.31 -14.38
CA GLY A 53 15.93 25.64 -15.17
C GLY A 53 16.05 24.97 -16.55
N LEU A 54 17.22 25.15 -17.18
CA LEU A 54 17.52 24.71 -18.56
C LEU A 54 17.48 23.18 -18.76
N ARG A 55 17.66 22.40 -17.68
CA ARG A 55 17.58 20.93 -17.71
C ARG A 55 16.20 20.40 -18.10
N ARG A 56 15.13 21.20 -17.99
CA ARG A 56 13.77 20.84 -18.41
C ARG A 56 13.67 20.39 -19.88
N TRP A 57 14.61 20.79 -20.74
CA TRP A 57 14.60 20.48 -22.17
C TRP A 57 15.41 19.24 -22.56
N TRP A 58 16.36 18.83 -21.72
CA TRP A 58 17.33 17.76 -22.05
C TRP A 58 17.12 16.51 -21.18
N GLU A 59 16.73 16.69 -19.91
CA GLU A 59 16.34 15.63 -18.98
C GLU A 59 15.18 16.14 -18.10
N PRO A 60 13.93 16.10 -18.59
CA PRO A 60 12.79 16.59 -17.83
C PRO A 60 12.63 15.82 -16.52
N GLN A 61 12.50 16.54 -15.41
CA GLN A 61 12.33 15.97 -14.08
C GLN A 61 11.00 16.35 -13.45
N VAL A 62 10.59 15.57 -12.44
CA VAL A 62 9.49 15.85 -11.52
C VAL A 62 10.04 16.01 -10.11
N ARG A 63 9.56 17.03 -9.41
CA ARG A 63 9.87 17.38 -8.03
C ARG A 63 8.63 17.16 -7.18
N PHE A 64 8.82 16.67 -5.96
CA PHE A 64 7.77 16.55 -4.95
C PHE A 64 8.05 17.56 -3.86
N GLU A 65 7.07 18.43 -3.63
CA GLU A 65 7.06 19.37 -2.51
C GLU A 65 5.89 19.01 -1.59
N LEU A 66 6.15 18.95 -0.28
CA LEU A 66 5.13 18.85 0.77
C LEU A 66 5.27 20.07 1.68
N ASP A 67 4.21 20.86 1.81
CA ASP A 67 4.20 22.08 2.62
C ASP A 67 5.42 23.00 2.34
N GLY A 68 5.87 23.02 1.08
CA GLY A 68 7.03 23.80 0.62
C GLY A 68 8.41 23.17 0.84
N ALA A 69 8.49 21.97 1.43
CA ALA A 69 9.74 21.21 1.60
C ALA A 69 9.88 20.10 0.55
N GLU A 70 11.12 19.78 0.15
CA GLU A 70 11.42 18.70 -0.81
C GLU A 70 12.04 17.48 -0.12
N PRO A 71 11.25 16.46 0.25
CA PRO A 71 11.78 15.32 0.98
C PRO A 71 12.45 14.27 0.08
N PHE A 72 12.32 14.39 -1.25
CA PHE A 72 12.94 13.47 -2.21
C PHE A 72 13.79 14.21 -3.23
N PHE A 73 14.80 13.49 -3.73
CA PHE A 73 15.46 13.89 -4.98
C PHE A 73 14.47 13.86 -6.16
N PRO A 74 14.61 14.79 -7.12
CA PRO A 74 13.81 14.78 -8.33
C PRO A 74 13.95 13.46 -9.09
N LEU A 75 12.85 13.02 -9.72
CA LEU A 75 12.82 11.83 -10.56
C LEU A 75 12.65 12.21 -12.03
N PRO A 76 12.93 11.31 -13.00
CA PRO A 76 12.57 11.54 -14.40
C PRO A 76 11.08 11.85 -14.55
N ALA A 77 10.70 12.79 -15.41
CA ALA A 77 9.30 13.22 -15.54
C ALA A 77 8.34 12.09 -15.93
N GLY A 78 8.83 11.07 -16.65
CA GLY A 78 8.06 9.85 -16.96
C GLY A 78 7.63 9.06 -15.71
N GLN A 79 8.29 9.26 -14.57
CA GLN A 79 8.01 8.61 -13.30
C GLN A 79 7.14 9.47 -12.36
N ALA A 80 6.44 10.49 -12.87
CA ALA A 80 5.59 11.37 -12.05
C ALA A 80 4.46 10.65 -11.31
N ALA A 81 3.85 9.63 -11.93
CA ALA A 81 2.81 8.84 -11.28
C ALA A 81 3.36 7.92 -10.17
N PRO A 82 4.46 7.17 -10.36
CA PRO A 82 5.15 6.52 -9.24
C PRO A 82 5.57 7.48 -8.13
N MET A 83 6.05 8.67 -8.50
CA MET A 83 6.40 9.69 -7.51
C MET A 83 5.20 10.09 -6.67
N LEU A 84 4.02 10.27 -7.27
CA LEU A 84 2.80 10.57 -6.52
C LEU A 84 2.48 9.47 -5.50
N GLU A 85 2.48 8.21 -5.90
CA GLU A 85 2.17 7.09 -4.99
C GLU A 85 3.21 6.95 -3.86
N TRP A 86 4.49 7.16 -4.14
CA TRP A 86 5.52 7.17 -3.10
C TRP A 86 5.43 8.38 -2.18
N SER A 87 5.02 9.53 -2.71
CA SER A 87 4.80 10.75 -1.92
C SER A 87 3.64 10.58 -0.95
N LEU A 88 2.53 9.96 -1.39
CA LEU A 88 1.41 9.60 -0.53
C LEU A 88 1.85 8.67 0.61
N ASN A 89 2.61 7.61 0.30
CA ASN A 89 3.17 6.71 1.33
C ASN A 89 4.02 7.44 2.35
N TRP A 90 4.89 8.35 1.89
CA TRP A 90 5.76 9.12 2.77
C TRP A 90 4.99 10.05 3.68
N CYS A 91 3.95 10.71 3.17
CA CYS A 91 3.08 11.58 3.97
C CYS A 91 2.43 10.79 5.11
N VAL A 92 1.88 9.60 4.80
CA VAL A 92 1.28 8.71 5.79
C VAL A 92 2.32 8.23 6.80
N ALA A 93 3.50 7.80 6.34
CA ALA A 93 4.56 7.26 7.21
C ALA A 93 5.23 8.31 8.12
N GLN A 94 5.18 9.59 7.74
CA GLN A 94 5.79 10.68 8.50
C GLN A 94 4.84 11.33 9.51
N ARG A 95 3.53 11.05 9.42
CA ARG A 95 2.55 11.61 10.33
C ARG A 95 2.86 11.20 11.78
N PRO A 96 2.93 12.15 12.74
CA PRO A 96 3.22 11.80 14.13
C PRO A 96 2.07 11.05 14.83
N LEU A 97 2.44 9.92 15.45
CA LEU A 97 2.10 9.43 16.80
C LEU A 97 0.69 8.99 17.21
N GLU A 98 -0.38 9.20 16.44
CA GLU A 98 -1.69 8.63 16.82
C GLU A 98 -1.86 7.18 16.37
N TRP A 99 -1.33 6.82 15.20
CA TRP A 99 -1.50 5.48 14.63
C TRP A 99 -0.18 4.73 14.51
N LEU A 100 -0.24 3.42 14.74
CA LEU A 100 0.87 2.52 14.45
C LEU A 100 0.86 2.19 12.96
N ILE A 101 1.92 2.61 12.25
CA ILE A 101 2.11 2.31 10.83
C ILE A 101 3.12 1.18 10.67
N VAL A 102 2.69 0.07 10.06
CA VAL A 102 3.53 -1.10 9.77
C VAL A 102 3.61 -1.32 8.26
N TYR A 103 4.78 -1.68 7.75
CA TYR A 103 4.95 -2.03 6.34
C TYR A 103 4.37 -3.42 6.04
N ALA A 104 3.11 -3.45 5.61
CA ALA A 104 2.38 -4.67 5.31
C ALA A 104 1.25 -4.39 4.33
N ALA A 105 0.96 -5.37 3.47
CA ALA A 105 -0.32 -5.39 2.76
C ALA A 105 -1.40 -5.88 3.72
N VAL A 106 -2.62 -5.36 3.59
CA VAL A 106 -3.73 -5.67 4.47
C VAL A 106 -4.99 -5.88 3.63
N LEU A 107 -5.64 -7.02 3.86
CA LEU A 107 -6.92 -7.34 3.26
C LEU A 107 -7.92 -7.79 4.32
N ALA A 108 -9.19 -7.47 4.12
CA ALA A 108 -10.28 -7.82 5.02
C ALA A 108 -11.34 -8.70 4.33
N ARG A 109 -11.98 -9.56 5.12
CA ARG A 109 -13.19 -10.29 4.78
C ARG A 109 -14.15 -10.15 5.96
N GLY A 110 -15.21 -9.36 5.77
CA GLY A 110 -16.05 -8.92 6.88
C GLY A 110 -15.30 -7.96 7.81
N ASP A 111 -15.34 -8.25 9.10
CA ASP A 111 -14.68 -7.48 10.17
C ASP A 111 -13.28 -8.01 10.53
N ARG A 112 -12.83 -9.10 9.91
CA ARG A 112 -11.50 -9.69 10.13
C ARG A 112 -10.57 -9.40 8.96
N ALA A 113 -9.33 -9.07 9.29
CA ALA A 113 -8.27 -8.76 8.35
C ALA A 113 -7.08 -9.71 8.49
N VAL A 114 -6.41 -9.93 7.37
CA VAL A 114 -5.06 -10.47 7.32
C VAL A 114 -4.07 -9.36 7.04
N ALA A 115 -3.01 -9.30 7.85
CA ALA A 115 -1.83 -8.52 7.56
C ALA A 115 -0.77 -9.42 6.91
N LEU A 116 -0.13 -8.91 5.86
CA LEU A 116 0.95 -9.56 5.13
C LEU A 116 2.24 -8.74 5.28
N PRO A 117 2.93 -8.77 6.44
CA PRO A 117 4.26 -8.18 6.56
C PRO A 117 5.27 -9.00 5.74
N GLY A 118 6.36 -8.38 5.31
CA GLY A 118 7.43 -9.10 4.63
C GLY A 118 8.40 -8.16 3.93
N PHE A 119 9.60 -8.68 3.64
CA PHE A 119 10.63 -7.94 2.91
C PHE A 119 10.19 -7.57 1.48
N PRO A 120 10.72 -6.48 0.90
CA PRO A 120 10.58 -6.22 -0.53
C PRO A 120 10.96 -7.47 -1.35
N GLY A 121 10.13 -7.84 -2.32
CA GLY A 121 10.35 -9.05 -3.13
C GLY A 121 9.72 -10.34 -2.58
N ALA A 122 9.18 -10.34 -1.35
CA ALA A 122 8.55 -11.52 -0.74
C ALA A 122 7.21 -11.98 -1.39
N GLY A 123 6.76 -11.32 -2.46
CA GLY A 123 5.51 -11.65 -3.15
C GLY A 123 4.23 -11.02 -2.57
N LYS A 124 4.34 -10.16 -1.55
CA LYS A 124 3.20 -9.48 -0.88
C LYS A 124 2.21 -8.85 -1.84
N SER A 125 2.65 -7.90 -2.68
CA SER A 125 1.74 -7.15 -3.55
C SER A 125 1.04 -8.03 -4.58
N THR A 126 1.73 -9.08 -5.06
CA THR A 126 1.17 -10.06 -5.99
C THR A 126 0.13 -10.96 -5.32
N LEU A 127 0.42 -11.45 -4.10
CA LEU A 127 -0.54 -12.23 -3.30
C LEU A 127 -1.74 -11.36 -2.87
N CYS A 128 -1.49 -10.12 -2.44
CA CYS A 128 -2.49 -9.11 -2.12
C CYS A 128 -3.43 -8.86 -3.31
N ALA A 129 -2.87 -8.59 -4.49
CA ALA A 129 -3.64 -8.44 -5.72
C ALA A 129 -4.48 -9.69 -6.02
N ALA A 130 -3.91 -10.88 -5.89
CA ALA A 130 -4.62 -12.14 -6.14
C ALA A 130 -5.78 -12.33 -5.17
N MET A 131 -5.57 -12.10 -3.86
CA MET A 131 -6.62 -12.20 -2.85
C MET A 131 -7.76 -11.21 -3.12
N ALA A 132 -7.43 -9.97 -3.49
CA ALA A 132 -8.43 -8.94 -3.75
C ALA A 132 -9.23 -9.21 -5.03
N TYR A 133 -8.56 -9.56 -6.13
CA TYR A 133 -9.19 -9.72 -7.43
C TYR A 133 -9.81 -11.09 -7.68
N ILE A 134 -9.21 -12.16 -7.15
CA ILE A 134 -9.64 -13.55 -7.42
C ILE A 134 -10.53 -14.09 -6.29
N ARG A 135 -10.23 -13.73 -5.04
CA ARG A 135 -10.99 -14.19 -3.86
C ARG A 135 -11.91 -13.12 -3.26
N GLY A 136 -11.98 -11.94 -3.88
CA GLY A 136 -12.89 -10.87 -3.48
C GLY A 136 -12.61 -10.30 -2.09
N TRP A 137 -11.39 -10.44 -1.57
CA TRP A 137 -11.03 -9.78 -0.32
C TRP A 137 -11.04 -8.26 -0.51
N ARG A 138 -11.51 -7.56 0.52
CA ARG A 138 -11.49 -6.11 0.55
C ARG A 138 -10.07 -5.62 0.80
N LEU A 139 -9.49 -4.91 -0.17
CA LEU A 139 -8.18 -4.30 -0.01
C LEU A 139 -8.27 -3.15 0.99
N LEU A 140 -7.56 -3.24 2.12
CA LEU A 140 -7.38 -2.10 3.01
C LEU A 140 -6.15 -1.30 2.59
N SER A 141 -5.02 -1.94 2.30
CA SER A 141 -3.79 -1.27 1.84
C SER A 141 -2.83 -2.30 1.24
N ASP A 142 -1.96 -1.91 0.31
CA ASP A 142 -0.91 -2.81 -0.23
C ASP A 142 0.46 -2.60 0.42
N GLU A 143 0.70 -1.44 1.02
CA GLU A 143 2.04 -1.06 1.48
C GLU A 143 2.08 -0.71 2.97
N LEU A 144 1.03 -0.07 3.50
CA LEU A 144 1.00 0.46 4.87
C LEU A 144 -0.23 -0.03 5.61
N ALA A 145 -0.03 -0.86 6.63
CA ALA A 145 -1.05 -1.16 7.63
C ALA A 145 -1.13 0.02 8.61
N ILE A 146 -2.32 0.63 8.71
CA ILE A 146 -2.60 1.75 9.60
C ILE A 146 -3.42 1.19 10.76
N LEU A 147 -2.79 0.97 11.91
CA LEU A 147 -3.44 0.44 13.10
C LEU A 147 -3.75 1.57 14.07
N ASP A 148 -5.02 1.72 14.42
CA ASP A 148 -5.48 2.63 15.45
C ASP A 148 -5.32 2.00 16.85
N PRO A 149 -4.45 2.55 17.74
CA PRO A 149 -4.24 2.07 19.10
C PRO A 149 -5.50 2.07 19.97
N GLU A 150 -6.43 3.00 19.74
CA GLU A 150 -7.63 3.13 20.57
C GLU A 150 -8.62 2.01 20.28
N SER A 151 -8.96 1.79 19.01
CA SER A 151 -9.92 0.75 18.62
C SER A 151 -9.29 -0.64 18.45
N GLY A 152 -7.97 -0.71 18.24
CA GLY A 152 -7.24 -1.91 17.87
C GLY A 152 -7.62 -2.42 16.46
N GLN A 153 -8.07 -1.53 15.58
CA GLN A 153 -8.51 -1.87 14.23
C GLN A 153 -7.62 -1.27 13.16
N LEU A 154 -7.51 -1.98 12.03
CA LEU A 154 -6.87 -1.47 10.83
C LEU A 154 -7.81 -0.52 10.11
N LEU A 155 -7.32 0.70 9.89
CA LEU A 155 -7.99 1.73 9.12
C LEU A 155 -7.76 1.47 7.62
N PRO A 156 -8.82 1.50 6.78
CA PRO A 156 -8.65 1.33 5.36
C PRO A 156 -7.90 2.50 4.74
N HIS A 157 -6.94 2.21 3.88
CA HIS A 157 -6.28 3.16 3.01
C HIS A 157 -6.14 2.61 1.58
N PRO A 158 -7.27 2.25 0.93
CA PRO A 158 -7.22 1.56 -0.35
C PRO A 158 -6.62 2.49 -1.40
N ARG A 159 -5.53 2.06 -2.04
CA ARG A 159 -4.86 2.76 -3.15
C ARG A 159 -4.48 1.75 -4.23
N PRO A 160 -4.02 2.21 -5.41
CA PRO A 160 -3.49 1.31 -6.41
C PRO A 160 -2.38 0.43 -5.84
N ILE A 161 -2.38 -0.84 -6.25
CA ILE A 161 -1.37 -1.83 -5.84
C ILE A 161 -0.12 -1.62 -6.69
N SER A 162 1.04 -1.47 -6.05
CA SER A 162 2.33 -1.30 -6.72
C SER A 162 2.90 -2.66 -7.13
N VAL A 163 2.77 -3.02 -8.41
CA VAL A 163 3.32 -4.27 -8.96
C VAL A 163 4.59 -4.02 -9.76
N LYS A 164 5.49 -5.01 -9.78
CA LYS A 164 6.84 -4.83 -10.32
C LYS A 164 7.29 -5.99 -11.18
N ASN A 165 8.13 -5.70 -12.16
CA ASN A 165 8.82 -6.67 -13.01
C ASN A 165 7.84 -7.75 -13.51
N ASP A 166 8.19 -9.02 -13.36
CA ASP A 166 7.39 -10.18 -13.81
C ASP A 166 5.98 -10.22 -13.22
N SER A 167 5.76 -9.61 -12.04
CA SER A 167 4.42 -9.58 -11.43
C SER A 167 3.42 -8.73 -12.22
N ILE A 168 3.89 -7.80 -13.05
CA ILE A 168 3.02 -6.96 -13.91
C ILE A 168 2.20 -7.84 -14.85
N GLU A 169 2.86 -8.80 -15.52
CA GLU A 169 2.20 -9.69 -16.47
C GLU A 169 1.34 -10.76 -15.80
N ILE A 170 1.70 -11.17 -14.57
CA ILE A 170 0.86 -12.06 -13.76
C ILE A 170 -0.45 -11.36 -13.40
N VAL A 171 -0.40 -10.17 -12.81
CA VAL A 171 -1.63 -9.50 -12.35
C VAL A 171 -2.49 -8.96 -13.49
N ARG A 172 -1.91 -8.72 -14.67
CA ARG A 172 -2.64 -8.35 -15.89
C ARG A 172 -3.69 -9.40 -16.28
N GLN A 173 -3.46 -10.65 -15.92
CA GLN A 173 -4.36 -11.77 -16.22
C GLN A 173 -5.52 -11.90 -15.23
N PHE A 174 -5.52 -11.13 -14.12
CA PHE A 174 -6.56 -11.23 -13.12
C PHE A 174 -7.88 -10.63 -13.64
N PRO A 175 -9.04 -11.20 -13.27
CA PRO A 175 -10.33 -10.77 -13.79
C PRO A 175 -10.63 -9.32 -13.39
N GLY A 176 -10.92 -8.46 -14.37
CA GLY A 176 -11.19 -7.04 -14.13
C GLY A 176 -9.97 -6.20 -13.73
N ALA A 177 -8.77 -6.76 -13.81
CA ALA A 177 -7.53 -6.02 -13.56
C ALA A 177 -7.35 -4.87 -14.53
N ARG A 178 -7.08 -3.68 -13.99
CA ARG A 178 -6.87 -2.48 -14.79
C ARG A 178 -5.54 -1.85 -14.39
N LEU A 179 -4.53 -2.07 -15.23
CA LEU A 179 -3.17 -1.59 -15.03
C LEU A 179 -2.95 -0.25 -15.73
N GLY A 180 -2.04 0.53 -15.15
CA GLY A 180 -1.49 1.73 -15.77
C GLY A 180 -0.35 1.39 -16.75
N PRO A 181 0.34 2.42 -17.26
CA PRO A 181 1.55 2.19 -18.05
C PRO A 181 2.64 1.53 -17.18
N VAL A 182 3.66 0.97 -17.85
CA VAL A 182 4.87 0.47 -17.20
C VAL A 182 5.88 1.60 -17.14
N TYR A 183 6.29 1.96 -15.92
CA TYR A 183 7.33 2.92 -15.64
C TYR A 183 8.65 2.17 -15.53
N ARG A 184 9.52 2.36 -16.52
CA ARG A 184 10.82 1.68 -16.61
C ARG A 184 11.90 2.36 -15.81
N ASP A 185 12.93 1.59 -15.47
CA ASP A 185 14.18 2.05 -14.84
C ASP A 185 13.93 2.88 -13.56
N THR A 186 12.95 2.46 -12.77
CA THR A 186 12.74 3.08 -11.46
C THR A 186 13.72 2.48 -10.45
N ARG A 187 13.91 3.14 -9.31
CA ARG A 187 14.71 2.61 -8.19
C ARG A 187 14.25 1.24 -7.69
N LYS A 188 13.02 0.83 -8.02
CA LYS A 188 12.39 -0.43 -7.61
C LYS A 188 12.28 -1.44 -8.78
N GLY A 189 12.94 -1.20 -9.91
CA GLY A 189 12.77 -1.95 -11.16
C GLY A 189 11.65 -1.37 -12.03
N ASP A 190 11.10 -2.19 -12.93
CA ASP A 190 9.91 -1.80 -13.70
C ASP A 190 8.69 -1.81 -12.78
N VAL A 191 7.93 -0.72 -12.77
CA VAL A 191 6.76 -0.56 -11.89
C VAL A 191 5.51 -0.33 -12.73
N SER A 192 4.39 -0.90 -12.33
CA SER A 192 3.07 -0.47 -12.76
C SER A 192 2.12 -0.40 -11.56
N HIS A 193 0.99 0.27 -11.75
CA HIS A 193 -0.05 0.37 -10.75
C HIS A 193 -1.27 -0.40 -11.22
N LEU A 194 -1.72 -1.33 -10.40
CA LEU A 194 -2.99 -2.03 -10.56
C LEU A 194 -4.07 -1.27 -9.80
N ALA A 195 -5.20 -0.98 -10.43
CA ALA A 195 -6.27 -0.24 -9.77
C ALA A 195 -6.77 -0.94 -8.51
N CYS A 196 -7.27 -0.16 -7.55
CA CYS A 196 -7.97 -0.75 -6.41
C CYS A 196 -9.34 -1.30 -6.88
N PRO A 197 -9.76 -2.51 -6.46
CA PRO A 197 -11.11 -2.99 -6.73
C PRO A 197 -12.18 -2.02 -6.24
N GLN A 198 -13.23 -1.79 -7.03
CA GLN A 198 -14.28 -0.81 -6.68
C GLN A 198 -14.98 -1.11 -5.36
N ALA A 199 -15.17 -2.39 -5.01
CA ALA A 199 -15.77 -2.78 -3.73
C ALA A 199 -14.94 -2.25 -2.55
N SER A 200 -13.61 -2.38 -2.62
CA SER A 200 -12.69 -1.84 -1.61
C SER A 200 -12.75 -0.32 -1.49
N VAL A 201 -12.97 0.39 -2.61
CA VAL A 201 -13.17 1.85 -2.60
C VAL A 201 -14.49 2.25 -1.92
N ARG A 202 -15.58 1.55 -2.21
CA ARG A 202 -16.91 1.82 -1.61
C ARG A 202 -16.92 1.58 -0.11
N GLU A 203 -16.14 0.60 0.35
CA GLU A 203 -16.03 0.20 1.75
C GLU A 203 -14.77 0.78 2.42
N ALA A 204 -14.23 1.88 1.89
CA ALA A 204 -13.01 2.54 2.39
C ALA A 204 -13.16 3.18 3.77
N GLN A 205 -14.36 3.16 4.36
CA GLN A 205 -14.64 3.66 5.72
C GLN A 205 -14.89 2.54 6.73
N GLN A 206 -14.78 1.26 6.32
CA GLN A 206 -15.05 0.13 7.21
C GLN A 206 -13.74 -0.43 7.79
N PRO A 207 -13.37 -0.13 9.04
CA PRO A 207 -12.19 -0.74 9.65
C PRO A 207 -12.34 -2.25 9.86
N ALA A 208 -11.25 -2.95 10.17
CA ALA A 208 -11.25 -4.39 10.46
C ALA A 208 -10.21 -4.77 11.51
N ARG A 209 -10.49 -5.81 12.30
CA ARG A 209 -9.57 -6.35 13.31
C ARG A 209 -8.62 -7.37 12.68
N VAL A 210 -7.35 -7.36 13.10
CA VAL A 210 -6.39 -8.37 12.63
C VAL A 210 -6.75 -9.73 13.21
N GLY A 211 -7.15 -10.66 12.35
CA GLY A 211 -7.35 -12.06 12.69
C GLY A 211 -6.12 -12.92 12.40
N TRP A 212 -5.31 -12.50 11.41
CA TRP A 212 -4.16 -13.25 10.95
C TRP A 212 -3.00 -12.33 10.58
N VAL A 213 -1.80 -12.77 10.90
CA VAL A 213 -0.54 -12.20 10.39
C VAL A 213 0.15 -13.31 9.62
N VAL A 214 0.34 -13.12 8.32
CA VAL A 214 0.93 -14.13 7.44
C VAL A 214 2.14 -13.56 6.74
N PHE A 215 3.30 -14.16 6.94
CA PHE A 215 4.56 -13.77 6.29
C PHE A 215 4.72 -14.58 4.99
N PRO A 216 4.52 -13.97 3.81
CA PRO A 216 4.68 -14.67 2.54
C PRO A 216 6.15 -14.80 2.17
N ARG A 217 6.52 -15.96 1.61
CA ARG A 217 7.80 -16.22 0.95
C ARG A 217 7.54 -16.88 -0.40
N PHE A 218 7.56 -16.07 -1.45
CA PHE A 218 7.44 -16.57 -2.81
C PHE A 218 8.77 -17.16 -3.31
N GLU A 219 8.72 -18.38 -3.83
CA GLU A 219 9.84 -19.03 -4.52
C GLU A 219 9.31 -19.88 -5.66
N ALA A 220 9.55 -19.44 -6.90
CA ALA A 220 8.96 -20.04 -8.09
C ALA A 220 9.12 -21.57 -8.13
N GLY A 221 7.99 -22.27 -8.27
CA GLY A 221 7.95 -23.73 -8.39
C GLY A 221 8.20 -24.52 -7.08
N CYS A 222 8.37 -23.87 -5.93
CA CYS A 222 8.50 -24.60 -4.68
C CYS A 222 7.18 -25.26 -4.24
N ALA A 223 7.24 -26.34 -3.48
CA ALA A 223 6.07 -26.93 -2.86
C ALA A 223 5.49 -25.98 -1.78
N PRO A 224 4.16 -25.81 -1.71
CA PRO A 224 3.55 -24.95 -0.70
C PRO A 224 3.74 -25.52 0.70
N ARG A 225 4.13 -24.65 1.64
CA ARG A 225 4.27 -24.98 3.07
C ARG A 225 3.65 -23.88 3.92
N ILE A 226 2.92 -24.27 4.95
CA ILE A 226 2.34 -23.39 5.97
C ILE A 226 2.95 -23.79 7.31
N GLU A 227 3.48 -22.82 8.03
CA GLU A 227 4.10 -23.02 9.34
C GLU A 227 3.52 -22.00 10.31
N ALA A 228 2.99 -22.47 11.43
CA ALA A 228 2.59 -21.58 12.52
C ALA A 228 3.85 -21.07 13.22
N ILE A 229 3.90 -19.77 13.48
CA ILE A 229 5.01 -19.14 14.19
C ILE A 229 4.52 -18.52 15.50
N SER A 230 5.43 -18.33 16.44
CA SER A 230 5.07 -17.70 17.72
C SER A 230 4.78 -16.21 17.54
N ARG A 231 3.97 -15.63 18.45
CA ARG A 231 3.73 -14.18 18.47
C ARG A 231 5.02 -13.39 18.68
N ALA A 232 5.95 -13.93 19.48
CA ALA A 232 7.26 -13.31 19.71
C ALA A 232 8.11 -13.25 18.42
N GLU A 233 8.09 -14.33 17.64
CA GLU A 233 8.75 -14.38 16.34
C GLU A 233 8.10 -13.43 15.33
N ALA A 234 6.77 -13.40 15.25
CA ALA A 234 6.05 -12.46 14.42
C ALA A 234 6.35 -11.00 14.79
N PHE A 235 6.41 -10.69 16.09
CA PHE A 235 6.80 -9.37 16.60
C PHE A 235 8.19 -9.00 16.11
N ALA A 236 9.18 -9.89 16.26
CA ALA A 236 10.56 -9.64 15.83
C ALA A 236 10.64 -9.37 14.32
N LEU A 237 9.97 -10.19 13.50
CA LEU A 237 9.93 -10.03 12.05
C LEU A 237 9.29 -8.70 11.61
N ILE A 238 8.20 -8.27 12.27
CA ILE A 238 7.56 -6.98 11.99
C ILE A 238 8.45 -5.83 12.45
N ALA A 239 9.06 -5.94 13.63
CA ALA A 239 9.93 -4.92 14.18
C ALA A 239 11.13 -4.69 13.27
N GLU A 240 11.79 -5.73 12.75
CA GLU A 240 12.91 -5.62 11.79
C GLU A 240 12.52 -4.89 10.50
N GLN A 241 11.25 -4.95 10.10
CA GLN A 241 10.74 -4.37 8.86
C GLN A 241 10.14 -2.97 9.04
N SER A 242 9.99 -2.53 10.28
CA SER A 242 9.41 -1.23 10.60
C SER A 242 10.50 -0.15 10.55
N PHE A 243 10.46 0.72 9.53
CA PHE A 243 11.37 1.88 9.37
C PHE A 243 11.39 2.83 10.58
N ASN A 244 10.44 2.66 11.50
CA ASN A 244 10.20 3.48 12.67
C ASN A 244 10.46 2.74 14.00
N GLN A 245 11.39 1.76 14.06
CA GLN A 245 11.77 1.10 15.33
C GLN A 245 12.02 2.10 16.48
N HIS A 246 12.61 3.26 16.18
CA HIS A 246 12.89 4.30 17.16
C HIS A 246 11.70 5.22 17.51
N ARG A 247 10.58 5.11 16.77
CA ARG A 247 9.33 5.89 16.99
C ARG A 247 8.19 5.03 17.54
N LEU A 248 8.33 3.70 17.57
CA LEU A 248 7.50 2.80 18.37
C LEU A 248 7.80 3.08 19.86
N GLY A 249 7.28 4.19 20.38
CA GLY A 249 7.25 4.43 21.82
C GLY A 249 6.43 3.35 22.53
N ALA A 250 6.24 3.47 23.85
CA ALA A 250 5.49 2.49 24.64
C ALA A 250 4.13 2.13 24.01
N THR A 251 3.37 3.14 23.55
CA THR A 251 2.08 2.96 22.89
C THR A 251 2.17 2.10 21.63
N GLY A 252 3.19 2.31 20.79
CA GLY A 252 3.38 1.52 19.56
C GLY A 252 3.72 0.06 19.86
N PHE A 253 4.58 -0.18 20.85
CA PHE A 253 4.89 -1.52 21.33
C PHE A 253 3.64 -2.24 21.85
N GLU A 254 2.90 -1.61 22.76
CA GLU A 254 1.68 -2.16 23.35
C GLU A 254 0.61 -2.45 22.28
N THR A 255 0.45 -1.53 21.32
CA THR A 255 -0.47 -1.70 20.19
C THR A 255 -0.11 -2.91 19.34
N MET A 256 1.18 -3.10 19.04
CA MET A 256 1.65 -4.26 18.27
C MET A 256 1.45 -5.58 19.03
N CYS A 257 1.72 -5.60 20.34
CA CYS A 257 1.44 -6.76 21.19
C CYS A 257 -0.06 -7.09 21.20
N ALA A 258 -0.92 -6.10 21.41
CA ALA A 258 -2.37 -6.28 21.41
C ALA A 258 -2.90 -6.82 20.07
N MET A 259 -2.35 -6.33 18.96
CA MET A 259 -2.67 -6.86 17.62
C MET A 259 -2.29 -8.35 17.49
N LEU A 260 -1.07 -8.71 17.91
CA LEU A 260 -0.58 -10.09 17.82
C LEU A 260 -1.31 -11.03 18.77
N ASP A 261 -1.81 -10.53 19.90
CA ASP A 261 -2.59 -11.31 20.85
C ASP A 261 -3.95 -11.73 20.30
N ALA A 262 -4.53 -10.92 19.42
CA ALA A 262 -5.78 -11.20 18.72
C ALA A 262 -5.60 -12.00 17.40
N ALA A 263 -4.35 -12.23 16.97
CA ALA A 263 -4.04 -12.80 15.68
C ALA A 263 -3.38 -14.19 15.75
N GLN A 264 -3.66 -15.02 14.76
CA GLN A 264 -2.87 -16.21 14.47
C GLN A 264 -1.73 -15.85 13.52
N CYS A 265 -0.53 -16.35 13.80
CA CYS A 265 0.68 -15.99 13.05
C CYS A 265 1.20 -17.18 12.25
N PHE A 266 1.45 -16.96 10.96
CA PHE A 266 1.94 -18.00 10.05
C PHE A 266 3.04 -17.48 9.13
N GLU A 267 3.94 -18.37 8.74
CA GLU A 267 4.76 -18.21 7.54
C GLU A 267 4.19 -19.11 6.44
N ILE A 268 4.16 -18.60 5.20
CA ILE A 268 3.83 -19.40 4.03
C ILE A 268 4.96 -19.34 3.00
N ARG A 269 5.35 -20.50 2.49
CA ARG A 269 6.20 -20.63 1.30
C ARG A 269 5.35 -21.15 0.16
N TYR A 270 5.43 -20.54 -1.02
CA TYR A 270 4.56 -20.89 -2.15
C TYR A 270 5.22 -20.61 -3.50
N GLY A 271 4.92 -21.47 -4.48
CA GLY A 271 5.56 -21.45 -5.79
C GLY A 271 4.73 -20.85 -6.93
N SER A 272 3.45 -20.61 -6.70
CA SER A 272 2.53 -20.03 -7.69
C SER A 272 1.45 -19.17 -7.02
N THR A 273 0.76 -18.34 -7.81
CA THR A 273 -0.39 -17.57 -7.34
C THR A 273 -1.47 -18.46 -6.72
N GLN A 274 -1.75 -19.61 -7.34
CA GLN A 274 -2.77 -20.54 -6.83
C GLN A 274 -2.35 -21.15 -5.49
N ASP A 275 -1.09 -21.56 -5.34
CA ASP A 275 -0.56 -22.09 -4.07
C ASP A 275 -0.73 -21.08 -2.92
N GLY A 276 -0.41 -19.82 -3.20
CA GLY A 276 -0.58 -18.74 -2.22
C GLY A 276 -2.04 -18.57 -1.83
N LEU A 277 -2.97 -18.53 -2.80
CA LEU A 277 -4.40 -18.42 -2.53
C LEU A 277 -4.94 -19.59 -1.72
N ASP A 278 -4.57 -20.83 -2.07
CA ASP A 278 -5.01 -22.03 -1.36
C ASP A 278 -4.46 -22.07 0.07
N ALA A 279 -3.23 -21.60 0.30
CA ALA A 279 -2.67 -21.46 1.63
C ALA A 279 -3.46 -20.44 2.46
N MET A 280 -3.79 -19.28 1.87
CA MET A 280 -4.62 -18.26 2.52
C MET A 280 -6.03 -18.77 2.85
N ASP A 281 -6.64 -19.54 1.94
CA ASP A 281 -7.97 -20.13 2.16
C ASP A 281 -7.95 -21.15 3.32
N ARG A 282 -6.88 -21.95 3.46
CA ARG A 282 -6.71 -22.87 4.61
C ARG A 282 -6.55 -22.13 5.94
N ILE A 283 -5.75 -21.06 5.95
CA ILE A 283 -5.48 -20.24 7.15
C ILE A 283 -6.74 -19.48 7.57
N CYS A 284 -7.44 -18.86 6.62
CA CYS A 284 -8.55 -17.95 6.91
C CYS A 284 -9.91 -18.64 6.94
N GLY A 285 -10.02 -19.87 6.41
CA GLY A 285 -11.26 -20.66 6.37
C GLY A 285 -11.53 -21.48 7.63
N THR A 286 -10.61 -21.51 8.58
CA THR A 286 -10.74 -22.22 9.87
C THR A 286 -11.39 -21.38 10.97
N SER A 287 -12.11 -20.30 10.60
CA SER A 287 -12.71 -19.32 11.52
C SER A 287 -14.22 -19.18 11.36
#